data_AF-A0A420W518-F1
#
_entry.id   AF-A0A420W518-F1
#
_cell.length_a   1.000
_cell.length_b   1.000
_cell.length_c   1.000
_cell.angle_alpha   90.00
_cell.angle_beta   90.00
_cell.angle_gamma   90.00
#
_symmetry.space_group_name_H-M   'P 1'
#
loop_
_entity.id
_entity.type
_entity.pdbx_description
1 polymer ?
#
loop_
_entity_poly.entity_id
_entity_poly.type
_entity_poly.pdbx_seq_one_letter_code
_entity_poly.pdbx_strand_id
1 'polypeptide(L)' 'MTDFNSNNNSNYRQKSPLKRFLSILGLFMFAFYFVLGLLIIFWDNFPIEINPTYKTVFGVVLILYSFMRFVRLWQNNFN' A
#
# COMPACT_ATOMS: atom_id res chain seq x y z
N MET A 1 19.91 -52.05 -8.30
CA MET A 1 20.33 -51.28 -7.11
C MET A 1 20.69 -49.88 -7.59
N THR A 2 19.67 -48.98 -7.63
CA THR A 2 19.64 -47.61 -7.08
C THR A 2 20.98 -46.82 -7.04
N ASP A 3 21.13 -45.58 -7.52
CA ASP A 3 20.16 -44.49 -7.72
C ASP A 3 20.65 -43.41 -8.70
N PHE A 4 19.70 -42.80 -9.42
CA PHE A 4 19.85 -41.51 -10.09
C PHE A 4 20.01 -40.42 -9.02
N ASN A 5 21.22 -39.89 -8.85
CA ASN A 5 21.45 -38.73 -7.99
C ASN A 5 21.03 -37.43 -8.69
N SER A 6 19.71 -37.22 -8.80
CA SER A 6 19.12 -35.92 -9.10
C SER A 6 19.24 -35.06 -7.83
N ASN A 7 20.36 -34.34 -7.71
CA ASN A 7 20.50 -33.37 -6.64
C ASN A 7 19.65 -32.14 -6.96
N ASN A 8 18.42 -32.25 -6.47
CA ASN A 8 17.35 -31.28 -6.44
C ASN A 8 17.88 -29.85 -6.29
N ASN A 9 17.55 -29.03 -7.30
CA ASN A 9 17.58 -27.59 -7.24
C ASN A 9 16.84 -27.12 -5.98
N SER A 10 17.60 -26.93 -4.90
CA SER A 10 17.19 -26.12 -3.77
C SER A 10 17.17 -24.68 -4.23
N ASN A 11 16.17 -24.37 -5.06
CA ASN A 11 15.60 -23.04 -5.13
C ASN A 11 15.04 -22.79 -3.75
N TYR A 12 15.92 -22.37 -2.83
CA TYR A 12 15.56 -21.54 -1.72
C TYR A 12 14.78 -20.40 -2.37
N ARG A 13 13.46 -20.57 -2.38
CA ARG A 13 12.49 -19.50 -2.48
C ARG A 13 12.82 -18.64 -1.27
N GLN A 14 13.89 -17.85 -1.37
CA GLN A 14 14.07 -16.65 -0.59
C GLN A 14 12.80 -15.90 -0.94
N LYS A 15 11.76 -16.12 -0.11
CA LYS A 15 10.57 -15.29 -0.08
C LYS A 15 11.17 -13.91 0.06
N SER A 16 11.24 -13.22 -1.06
CA SER A 16 12.18 -12.12 -1.26
C SER A 16 12.13 -11.23 -0.02
N PRO A 17 13.26 -10.91 0.64
CA PRO A 17 13.27 -9.95 1.74
C PRO A 17 12.49 -8.67 1.39
N LEU A 18 12.46 -8.36 0.10
CA LEU A 18 11.70 -7.32 -0.55
C LEU A 18 10.17 -7.45 -0.38
N LYS A 19 9.56 -8.64 -0.37
CA LYS A 19 8.11 -8.80 -0.10
C LYS A 19 7.72 -8.26 1.27
N ARG A 20 8.55 -8.47 2.30
CA ARG A 20 8.33 -7.91 3.65
C ARG A 20 8.59 -6.41 3.67
N PHE A 21 9.65 -5.95 2.98
CA PHE A 21 9.98 -4.53 2.89
C PHE A 21 8.92 -3.71 2.15
N LEU A 22 8.34 -4.26 1.08
CA LEU A 22 7.28 -3.64 0.29
C LEU A 22 6.00 -3.46 1.10
N SER A 23 5.76 -4.35 2.07
CA SER A 23 4.63 -4.24 2.99
C SER A 23 4.80 -3.06 3.96
N ILE A 24 6.00 -2.88 4.52
CA ILE A 24 6.31 -1.73 5.39
C ILE A 24 6.26 -0.42 4.59
N LEU A 25 6.82 -0.40 3.39
CA LEU A 25 6.79 0.77 2.51
C LEU A 25 5.37 1.09 2.05
N GLY A 26 4.56 0.07 1.74
CA GLY A 26 3.15 0.23 1.40
C GLY A 26 2.32 0.78 2.56
N LEU A 27 2.58 0.33 3.79
CA LEU A 27 1.95 0.86 5.00
C LEU A 27 2.39 2.29 5.30
N PHE A 28 3.68 2.59 5.14
CA PHE A 28 4.21 3.94 5.32
C PHE A 28 3.62 4.91 4.30
N MET A 29 3.57 4.52 3.03
CA MET A 29 2.92 5.31 1.97
C MET A 29 1.43 5.49 2.23
N PHE A 30 0.73 4.43 2.67
CA PHE A 30 -0.67 4.54 3.08
C PHE A 30 -0.86 5.55 4.20
N ALA A 31 -0.07 5.46 5.28
CA ALA A 31 -0.12 6.41 6.39
C ALA A 31 0.17 7.83 5.92
N PHE A 32 1.13 8.01 5.00
CA PHE A 32 1.45 9.31 4.42
C PHE A 32 0.26 9.91 3.64
N TYR A 33 -0.37 9.15 2.73
CA TYR A 33 -1.55 9.61 1.99
C TYR A 33 -2.78 9.80 2.88
N PHE A 34 -2.92 8.98 3.93
CA PHE A 34 -3.98 9.11 4.93
C PHE A 34 -3.84 10.41 5.72
N VAL A 35 -2.64 10.69 6.23
CA VAL A 35 -2.33 11.95 6.91
C VAL A 35 -2.52 13.13 5.96
N LEU A 36 -2.12 13.03 4.69
CA LEU A 36 -2.36 14.07 3.68
C LEU A 36 -3.85 14.34 3.47
N GLY A 37 -4.68 13.30 3.38
CA GLY A 37 -6.13 13.43 3.24
C GLY A 37 -6.77 14.04 4.48
N LEU A 38 -6.35 13.61 5.68
CA LEU A 38 -6.80 14.20 6.95
C LEU A 38 -6.40 15.66 7.04
N LEU A 39 -5.16 15.96 6.66
CA LEU A 39 -4.61 17.31 6.64
C LEU A 39 -5.41 18.18 5.67
N ILE A 40 -5.75 17.71 4.47
CA ILE A 40 -6.60 18.45 3.52
C ILE A 40 -8.00 18.74 4.08
N ILE A 41 -8.60 17.79 4.82
CA ILE A 41 -9.91 17.95 5.47
C ILE A 41 -9.82 18.92 6.66
N PHE A 42 -8.76 18.81 7.48
CA PHE A 42 -8.53 19.69 8.63
C PHE A 42 -8.02 21.08 8.24
N TRP A 43 -7.45 21.23 7.05
CA TRP A 43 -6.95 22.50 6.54
C TRP A 43 -8.12 23.32 5.99
N ASP A 44 -8.86 23.92 6.93
CA ASP A 44 -10.07 24.73 6.69
C ASP A 44 -9.76 25.97 5.82
N ASN A 45 -8.59 26.58 6.02
CA ASN A 45 -8.22 27.87 5.44
C ASN A 45 -7.33 27.75 4.21
N PHE A 46 -7.80 27.11 3.14
CA PHE A 46 -7.12 27.17 1.86
C PHE A 46 -7.69 28.35 1.05
N PRO A 47 -6.89 29.35 0.67
CA PRO A 47 -7.35 30.60 0.03
C PRO A 47 -7.64 30.40 -1.46
N ILE A 48 -8.38 29.35 -1.82
CA ILE A 48 -8.80 29.06 -3.19
C ILE A 48 -10.32 28.99 -3.16
N GLU A 49 -10.99 29.76 -4.02
CA GLU A 49 -12.45 29.86 -4.18
C GLU A 49 -13.10 28.57 -4.73
N ILE A 50 -12.65 27.41 -4.27
CA ILE A 50 -13.25 26.11 -4.56
C ILE A 50 -14.21 25.77 -3.43
N ASN A 51 -15.45 25.43 -3.80
CA ASN A 51 -16.52 25.13 -2.86
C ASN A 51 -16.02 24.10 -1.82
N PRO A 52 -16.12 24.39 -0.50
CA PRO A 52 -15.57 23.57 0.57
C PRO A 52 -15.97 22.09 0.47
N THR A 53 -17.15 21.81 -0.08
CA THR A 53 -17.62 20.44 -0.36
C THR A 53 -16.66 19.65 -1.25
N TYR A 54 -16.09 20.26 -2.29
CA TYR A 54 -15.17 19.55 -3.19
C TYR A 54 -13.84 19.21 -2.52
N LYS A 55 -13.30 20.08 -1.66
CA LYS A 55 -12.08 19.78 -0.88
C LYS A 55 -12.29 18.58 0.04
N THR A 56 -13.42 18.55 0.76
CA THR A 56 -13.75 17.43 1.66
C THR A 56 -13.93 16.13 0.88
N VAL A 57 -14.69 16.15 -0.22
CA VAL A 57 -14.87 14.95 -1.07
C VAL A 57 -13.53 14.48 -1.65
N PHE A 58 -12.68 15.39 -2.10
CA PHE A 58 -11.35 15.04 -2.61
C PHE A 58 -10.49 14.37 -1.55
N GLY A 59 -10.45 14.92 -0.33
CA GLY A 59 -9.74 14.31 0.80
C GLY A 59 -10.27 12.92 1.17
N VAL A 60 -11.59 12.75 1.23
CA VAL A 60 -12.23 11.46 1.52
C VAL A 60 -11.93 10.42 0.44
N VAL A 61 -12.02 10.80 -0.83
CA VAL A 61 -11.68 9.91 -1.96
C VAL A 61 -10.20 9.53 -1.92
N LEU A 62 -9.30 10.45 -1.56
CA LEU A 62 -7.87 10.18 -1.40
C LEU A 62 -7.60 9.11 -0.33
N ILE A 63 -8.28 9.21 0.82
CA ILE A 63 -8.22 8.25 1.92
C ILE A 63 -8.75 6.88 1.46
N LEU A 64 -9.93 6.87 0.83
CA LEU A 64 -10.57 5.65 0.36
C LEU A 64 -9.72 4.92 -0.69
N TYR A 65 -9.15 5.66 -1.63
CA TYR A 65 -8.25 5.13 -2.66
C TYR A 65 -6.98 4.54 -2.06
N SER A 66 -6.41 5.19 -1.04
CA SER A 66 -5.25 4.69 -0.30
C SER A 66 -5.54 3.35 0.37
N PHE A 67 -6.72 3.19 0.97
CA PHE A 67 -7.19 1.94 1.55
C PHE A 67 -7.32 0.83 0.50
N MET A 68 -7.98 1.12 -0.61
CA MET A 68 -8.16 0.16 -1.71
C MET A 68 -6.81 -0.34 -2.24
N ARG A 69 -5.80 0.54 -2.30
CA ARG A 69 -4.43 0.18 -2.71
C ARG A 69 -3.73 -0.72 -1.68
N PHE A 70 -3.98 -0.51 -0.38
CA PHE A 70 -3.44 -1.36 0.69
C PHE A 70 -4.02 -2.78 0.66
N VAL A 71 -5.34 -2.90 0.46
CA VAL A 71 -6.01 -4.20 0.33
C VAL A 71 -5.41 -5.03 -0.81
N ARG A 72 -5.11 -4.38 -1.94
CA ARG A 72 -4.47 -5.02 -3.11
C ARG A 72 -3.08 -5.58 -2.80
N LEU A 73 -2.31 -4.93 -1.91
CA LEU A 73 -1.00 -5.42 -1.46
C LEU A 73 -1.14 -6.63 -0.52
N TRP A 74 -2.18 -6.67 0.33
CA TRP A 74 -2.41 -7.79 1.24
C TRP A 74 -2.80 -9.08 0.51
N GLN A 75 -3.63 -8.97 -0.54
CA GLN A 75 -4.10 -10.12 -1.32
C GLN A 75 -2.96 -10.88 -2.02
N ASN A 76 -1.95 -10.17 -2.54
CA ASN A 76 -0.79 -10.76 -3.23
C ASN A 76 0.20 -11.52 -2.31
N ASN A 77 -0.05 -11.52 -0.99
CA ASN A 77 0.76 -12.26 -0.02
C ASN A 77 0.13 -13.59 0.41
N PHE A 78 -1.16 -13.83 0.13
CA PHE A 78 -1.92 -15.00 0.57
C PHE A 78 -2.29 -16.01 -0.54
N ASN A 79 -1.89 -15.79 -1.80
CA ASN A 79 -2.03 -16.72 -2.93
C ASN A 79 -0.67 -17.07 -3.53
#